data_AF-A0A8C5I4D6-F1
#
_entry.id   AF-A0A8C5I4D6-F1
#
_cell.length_a   1.000
_cell.length_b   1.000
_cell.length_c   1.000
_cell.angle_alpha   90.00
_cell.angle_beta   90.00
_cell.angle_gamma   90.00
#
_symmetry.space_group_name_H-M   'P 1'
#
loop_
_entity.id
_entity.type
_entity.pdbx_description
1 polymer ?
#
loop_
_entity_poly.entity_id
_entity_poly.type
_entity_poly.pdbx_seq_one_letter_code
_entity_poly.pdbx_strand_id
1 'polypeptide(L)'
;MSFFESGLKRTQNVNIGSSLIGLVRLTLAKQLSVRFTAYTRHSFFQVPEAVKWVFFYLFVKTPRTNMAHHDPSRVASSQKALMLEMKNLQEEPVEGFKITLADEADLYNWEVAIFGPPNTHYEGGYFKARMKFPMDYPYSPPTFRFLTKMWHPNIYENGNVCISILHPPVDDPQSGELPSERWNPTQNVRTILLSVISLLNEPNTSSPANVDASVMYRKWRDSKGKDREYAEIIRKQVVATKAEADRDGVKVPTTLAEYCVRTRIPAPDEGSDIFYDYYDDDDDVDDDNSECCYDEDDEDDSGNEES
;
A
#
# COMPACT_ATOMS: atom_id res chain seq x y z
N MET A 1 -3.66 66.59 -6.95
CA MET A 1 -3.01 66.60 -8.28
C MET A 1 -2.14 65.37 -8.36
N SER A 2 -2.67 64.17 -8.61
CA SER A 2 -3.34 63.68 -9.83
C SER A 2 -2.39 63.55 -11.02
N PHE A 3 -2.43 62.38 -11.65
CA PHE A 3 -1.76 61.94 -12.88
C PHE A 3 -0.37 61.32 -12.70
N PHE A 4 -0.30 60.09 -12.18
CA PHE A 4 0.53 59.02 -12.79
C PHE A 4 0.24 57.60 -12.26
N GLU A 5 -0.93 57.36 -11.67
CA GLU A 5 -1.25 56.08 -11.01
C GLU A 5 -2.47 55.37 -11.59
N SER A 6 -2.68 55.46 -12.92
CA SER A 6 -3.82 54.81 -13.58
C SER A 6 -3.49 54.41 -15.02
N GLY A 7 -2.72 53.35 -15.20
CA GLY A 7 -2.45 52.80 -16.52
C GLY A 7 -1.74 51.45 -16.44
N LEU A 8 -2.48 50.38 -16.74
CA LEU A 8 -1.99 49.03 -17.02
C LEU A 8 -1.65 48.13 -15.82
N LYS A 9 -2.67 47.87 -15.00
CA LYS A 9 -3.12 46.48 -14.86
C LYS A 9 -4.07 46.16 -16.02
N ARG A 10 -3.58 45.49 -17.06
CA ARG A 10 -4.34 44.52 -17.91
C ARG A 10 -3.43 44.06 -19.06
N THR A 11 -2.84 42.88 -18.90
CA THR A 11 -2.99 41.70 -19.78
C THR A 11 -2.05 40.62 -19.27
N GLN A 12 -2.63 39.51 -18.82
CA GLN A 12 -1.96 38.22 -18.71
C GLN A 12 -1.44 37.77 -20.09
N ASN A 13 -0.46 36.85 -20.04
CA ASN A 13 -0.04 35.90 -21.08
C ASN A 13 0.78 36.44 -22.27
N VAL A 14 2.10 36.35 -22.14
CA VAL A 14 2.90 35.47 -23.03
C VAL A 14 3.94 34.73 -22.19
N ASN A 15 3.88 33.41 -22.29
CA ASN A 15 4.72 32.43 -21.63
C ASN A 15 6.05 32.33 -22.39
N ILE A 16 7.16 32.80 -21.82
CA ILE A 16 8.51 32.58 -22.36
C ILE A 16 9.43 32.11 -21.22
N GLY A 17 9.51 30.79 -21.07
CA GLY A 17 10.73 30.04 -20.77
C GLY A 17 11.43 30.25 -19.43
N SER A 18 11.04 29.46 -18.44
CA SER A 18 11.82 29.13 -17.23
C SER A 18 13.23 28.55 -17.52
N SER A 19 13.54 28.23 -18.78
CA SER A 19 14.86 27.75 -19.21
C SER A 19 15.91 28.88 -19.38
N LEU A 20 15.50 30.11 -19.74
CA LEU A 20 16.42 31.23 -19.96
C LEU A 20 16.97 31.84 -18.66
N ILE A 21 16.17 31.85 -17.59
CA ILE A 21 16.58 32.35 -16.27
C ILE A 21 17.60 31.38 -15.62
N GLY A 22 17.51 30.08 -15.92
CA GLY A 22 18.48 29.07 -15.48
C GLY A 22 19.83 29.21 -16.17
N LEU A 23 19.85 29.45 -17.49
CA LEU A 23 21.10 29.64 -18.24
C LEU A 23 21.85 30.92 -17.85
N VAL A 24 21.14 32.03 -17.58
CA VAL A 24 21.78 33.28 -17.15
C VAL A 24 22.43 33.13 -15.76
N ARG A 25 21.83 32.33 -14.87
CA ARG A 25 22.40 32.04 -13.54
C ARG A 25 23.63 31.12 -13.59
N LEU A 26 23.67 30.14 -14.49
CA LEU A 26 24.84 29.26 -14.64
C LEU A 26 26.04 29.97 -15.30
N THR A 27 25.80 30.88 -16.25
CA THR A 27 26.89 31.59 -16.94
C THR A 27 27.58 32.62 -16.05
N LEU A 28 26.84 33.28 -15.14
CA LEU A 28 27.42 34.18 -14.13
C LEU A 28 28.22 33.42 -13.06
N ALA A 29 27.75 32.26 -12.61
CA ALA A 29 28.46 31.43 -11.63
C ALA A 29 29.78 30.87 -12.18
N LYS A 30 29.83 30.50 -13.48
CA LYS A 30 31.09 30.08 -14.13
C LYS A 30 32.06 31.24 -14.35
N GLN A 31 31.59 32.46 -14.64
CA GLN A 31 32.49 33.62 -14.75
C GLN A 31 33.11 34.05 -13.40
N LEU A 32 32.38 33.87 -12.30
CA LEU A 32 32.89 34.15 -10.94
C LEU A 32 33.84 33.06 -10.43
N SER A 33 33.62 31.80 -10.79
CA SER A 33 34.49 30.68 -10.38
C SER A 33 35.87 30.72 -11.06
N VAL A 34 35.96 31.13 -12.34
CA VAL A 34 37.24 31.19 -13.08
C VAL A 34 38.14 32.36 -12.60
N ARG A 35 37.58 33.41 -11.99
CA ARG A 35 38.38 34.53 -11.47
C ARG A 35 38.96 34.32 -10.07
N PHE A 36 38.59 33.26 -9.36
CA PHE A 36 39.08 33.04 -7.99
C PHE A 36 40.26 32.06 -7.88
N THR A 37 40.62 31.34 -8.96
CA THR A 37 41.78 30.42 -8.96
C THR A 37 43.11 31.11 -9.25
N ALA A 38 43.14 32.44 -9.41
CA ALA A 38 44.37 33.19 -9.71
C ALA A 38 44.98 33.95 -8.52
N TYR A 39 44.41 33.83 -7.31
CA TYR A 39 44.88 34.63 -6.16
C TYR A 39 45.08 33.81 -4.89
N THR A 40 45.87 32.74 -4.99
CA THR A 40 46.47 32.08 -3.82
C THR A 40 47.96 31.90 -4.02
N ARG A 41 48.67 33.01 -4.27
CA ARG A 41 50.08 33.12 -3.87
C ARG A 41 50.36 34.56 -3.46
N HIS A 42 50.69 34.69 -2.18
CA HIS A 42 51.17 35.87 -1.46
C HIS A 42 50.13 36.86 -0.93
N SER A 43 50.31 37.15 0.36
CA SER A 43 49.72 38.22 1.17
C SER A 43 48.37 37.89 1.83
N PHE A 44 48.48 37.27 3.00
CA PHE A 44 47.57 37.40 4.13
C PHE A 44 47.41 38.89 4.46
N PHE A 45 46.31 39.55 4.11
CA PHE A 45 45.92 40.80 4.77
C PHE A 45 44.40 41.04 4.61
N GLN A 46 43.71 40.96 5.76
CA GLN A 46 42.47 41.68 6.13
C GLN A 46 41.22 41.54 5.24
N VAL A 47 40.47 40.46 5.45
CA VAL A 47 39.04 40.41 5.10
C VAL A 47 38.22 41.00 6.27
N PRO A 48 37.40 42.04 6.07
CA PRO A 48 36.58 42.62 7.14
C PRO A 48 35.60 41.60 7.75
N GLU A 49 35.41 41.61 9.08
CA GLU A 49 34.54 40.66 9.80
C GLU A 49 33.12 40.57 9.21
N ALA A 50 32.57 41.67 8.69
CA ALA A 50 31.27 41.69 8.03
C ALA A 50 31.17 40.76 6.81
N VAL A 51 32.28 40.55 6.08
CA VAL A 51 32.30 39.67 4.89
C VAL A 51 32.35 38.20 5.32
N LYS A 52 32.99 37.87 6.45
CA LYS A 52 32.98 36.52 7.02
C LYS A 52 31.58 36.11 7.47
N TRP A 53 30.83 37.04 8.08
CA TRP A 53 29.44 36.80 8.49
C TRP A 53 28.47 36.64 7.32
N VAL A 54 28.65 37.38 6.22
CA VAL A 54 27.83 37.21 5.00
C VAL A 54 28.07 35.84 4.37
N PHE A 55 29.31 35.34 4.33
CA PHE A 55 29.62 34.00 3.85
C PHE A 55 29.08 32.90 4.77
N PHE A 56 29.19 33.06 6.09
CA PHE A 56 28.61 32.12 7.05
C PHE A 56 27.08 32.07 6.95
N TYR A 57 26.42 33.22 6.78
CA TYR A 57 24.96 33.30 6.64
C TYR A 57 24.46 32.71 5.30
N LEU A 58 25.20 32.91 4.20
CA LEU A 58 24.86 32.32 2.90
C LEU A 58 25.17 30.81 2.81
N PHE A 59 26.16 30.32 3.57
CA PHE A 59 26.52 28.91 3.62
C PHE A 59 25.62 28.09 4.57
N VAL A 60 25.09 28.70 5.64
CA VAL A 60 24.23 28.01 6.62
C VAL A 60 22.74 28.02 6.21
N LYS A 61 22.28 28.99 5.39
CA LYS A 61 20.88 29.10 4.96
C LYS A 61 20.58 28.67 3.52
N THR A 62 21.53 28.10 2.80
CA THR A 62 21.23 27.45 1.53
C THR A 62 20.62 26.07 1.83
N PRO A 63 19.33 25.82 1.53
CA PRO A 63 18.80 24.47 1.61
C PRO A 63 19.65 23.60 0.67
N ARG A 64 20.30 22.56 1.22
CA ARG A 64 20.81 21.46 0.40
C ARG A 64 19.60 20.89 -0.31
N THR A 65 19.38 21.27 -1.56
CA THR A 65 18.61 20.44 -2.47
C THR A 65 19.37 19.14 -2.57
N ASN A 66 18.91 18.11 -1.85
CA ASN A 66 19.31 16.74 -2.10
C ASN A 66 18.90 16.43 -3.54
N MET A 67 19.79 16.68 -4.50
CA MET A 67 19.78 15.94 -5.73
C MET A 67 20.23 14.53 -5.34
N ALA A 68 19.26 13.72 -4.91
CA ALA A 68 19.45 12.30 -4.76
C ALA A 68 19.98 11.81 -6.12
N HIS A 69 21.26 11.47 -6.16
CA HIS A 69 21.78 10.66 -7.23
C HIS A 69 20.98 9.37 -7.21
N HIS A 70 20.10 9.19 -8.21
CA HIS A 70 19.39 7.95 -8.41
C HIS A 70 20.42 6.90 -8.81
N ASP A 71 20.99 6.23 -7.81
CA ASP A 71 21.73 4.99 -8.00
C ASP A 71 20.74 3.96 -8.57
N PRO A 72 20.89 3.52 -9.83
CA PRO A 72 19.99 2.54 -10.43
C PRO A 72 20.00 1.18 -9.72
N SER A 73 20.93 0.96 -8.79
CA SER A 73 21.09 -0.33 -8.08
C SER A 73 20.28 -0.46 -6.79
N ARG A 74 19.76 0.63 -6.22
CA ARG A 74 18.93 0.58 -5.00
C ARG A 74 17.44 0.55 -5.35
N VAL A 75 16.92 -0.66 -5.52
CA VAL A 75 15.47 -0.93 -5.60
C VAL A 75 14.79 -0.36 -4.35
N ALA A 76 13.76 0.48 -4.54
CA ALA A 76 13.02 1.10 -3.45
C ALA A 76 12.37 0.04 -2.55
N SER A 77 12.20 0.32 -1.26
CA SER A 77 11.61 -0.64 -0.31
C SER A 77 10.23 -1.14 -0.77
N SER A 78 9.41 -0.24 -1.31
CA SER A 78 8.09 -0.57 -1.85
C SER A 78 8.16 -1.49 -3.08
N GLN A 79 9.13 -1.27 -3.98
CA GLN A 79 9.34 -2.16 -5.13
C GLN A 79 9.71 -3.58 -4.68
N LYS A 80 10.58 -3.73 -3.67
CA LYS A 80 10.95 -5.05 -3.12
C LYS A 80 9.74 -5.76 -2.51
N ALA A 81 8.92 -5.04 -1.74
CA ALA A 81 7.70 -5.58 -1.15
C ALA A 81 6.71 -6.05 -2.24
N LEU A 82 6.45 -5.21 -3.25
CA LEU A 82 5.54 -5.55 -4.36
C LEU A 82 6.04 -6.74 -5.20
N MET A 83 7.35 -6.83 -5.46
CA MET A 83 7.93 -7.98 -6.16
C MET A 83 7.74 -9.28 -5.37
N LEU A 84 7.95 -9.25 -4.05
CA LEU A 84 7.75 -10.41 -3.19
C LEU A 84 6.28 -10.82 -3.15
N GLU A 85 5.36 -9.87 -3.02
CA GLU A 85 3.92 -10.17 -3.02
C GLU A 85 3.43 -10.73 -4.35
N MET A 86 3.87 -10.16 -5.48
CA MET A 86 3.54 -10.69 -6.80
C MET A 86 4.04 -12.13 -6.95
N LYS A 87 5.28 -12.40 -6.54
CA LYS A 87 5.84 -13.76 -6.56
C LYS A 87 4.99 -14.71 -5.73
N ASN A 88 4.68 -14.35 -4.48
CA ASN A 88 3.90 -15.20 -3.58
C ASN A 88 2.49 -15.47 -4.12
N LEU A 89 1.86 -14.49 -4.77
CA LEU A 89 0.54 -14.66 -5.39
C LEU A 89 0.57 -15.46 -6.70
N GLN A 90 1.71 -15.52 -7.38
CA GLN A 90 1.89 -16.38 -8.55
C GLN A 90 2.21 -17.83 -8.17
N GLU A 91 3.00 -18.03 -7.11
CA GLU A 91 3.33 -19.35 -6.57
C GLU A 91 2.12 -19.97 -5.85
N GLU A 92 1.39 -19.17 -5.08
CA GLU A 92 0.20 -19.56 -4.33
C GLU A 92 -0.98 -18.66 -4.69
N PRO A 93 -1.62 -18.86 -5.86
CA PRO A 93 -2.74 -18.03 -6.29
C PRO A 93 -3.93 -18.10 -5.34
N VAL A 94 -4.63 -16.99 -5.20
CA VAL A 94 -5.92 -16.94 -4.51
C VAL A 94 -6.99 -17.50 -5.44
N GLU A 95 -7.81 -18.42 -4.94
CA GLU A 95 -8.87 -19.06 -5.73
C GLU A 95 -9.82 -18.02 -6.34
N GLY A 96 -10.06 -18.15 -7.65
CA GLY A 96 -10.88 -17.20 -8.40
C GLY A 96 -10.17 -15.90 -8.79
N PHE A 97 -8.88 -15.73 -8.49
CA PHE A 97 -8.12 -14.54 -8.89
C PHE A 97 -6.95 -14.89 -9.80
N LYS A 98 -6.76 -14.07 -10.82
CA LYS A 98 -5.54 -14.05 -11.64
C LYS A 98 -4.99 -12.63 -11.63
N ILE A 99 -3.71 -12.52 -11.30
CA ILE A 99 -3.06 -11.23 -11.09
C ILE A 99 -1.92 -11.09 -12.10
N THR A 100 -1.87 -9.96 -12.78
CA THR A 100 -0.81 -9.60 -13.72
C THR A 100 -0.44 -8.13 -13.55
N LEU A 101 0.70 -7.71 -14.09
CA LEU A 101 1.01 -6.30 -14.21
C LEU A 101 0.19 -5.69 -15.36
N ALA A 102 -0.25 -4.45 -15.21
CA ALA A 102 -0.91 -3.70 -16.28
C ALA A 102 0.07 -3.30 -17.39
N ASP A 103 1.31 -3.01 -16.99
CA ASP A 103 2.46 -2.76 -17.85
C ASP A 103 3.66 -3.43 -17.19
N GLU A 104 4.44 -4.19 -17.96
CA GLU A 104 5.63 -4.90 -17.45
C GLU A 104 6.67 -3.94 -16.84
N ALA A 105 6.65 -2.67 -17.26
CA ALA A 105 7.51 -1.62 -16.70
C ALA A 105 6.97 -0.97 -15.40
N ASP A 106 5.70 -1.22 -15.04
CA ASP A 106 5.02 -0.55 -13.93
C ASP A 106 4.57 -1.53 -12.84
N LEU A 107 5.45 -1.72 -11.84
CA LEU A 107 5.17 -2.57 -10.68
C LEU A 107 4.07 -2.03 -9.75
N TYR A 108 3.64 -0.78 -9.91
CA TYR A 108 2.66 -0.14 -9.02
C TYR A 108 1.22 -0.22 -9.56
N ASN A 109 1.01 -0.82 -10.74
CA ASN A 109 -0.31 -0.96 -11.35
C ASN A 109 -0.57 -2.42 -11.76
N TRP A 110 -1.45 -3.10 -11.03
CA TRP A 110 -1.77 -4.51 -11.28
C TRP A 110 -3.16 -4.65 -11.87
N GLU A 111 -3.32 -5.58 -12.79
CA GLU A 111 -4.61 -6.05 -13.28
C GLU A 111 -5.01 -7.31 -12.52
N VAL A 112 -6.27 -7.32 -12.09
CA VAL A 112 -6.86 -8.39 -11.31
C VAL A 112 -8.06 -8.91 -12.08
N ALA A 113 -7.94 -10.12 -12.60
CA ALA A 113 -9.05 -10.88 -13.15
C ALA A 113 -9.70 -11.70 -12.04
N ILE A 114 -11.03 -11.60 -11.92
CA ILE A 114 -11.82 -12.19 -10.85
C ILE A 114 -12.88 -13.08 -11.49
N PHE A 115 -12.92 -14.34 -11.10
CA PHE A 115 -13.91 -15.30 -11.54
C PHE A 115 -14.98 -15.43 -10.48
N GLY A 116 -16.25 -15.42 -10.90
CA GLY A 116 -17.35 -15.61 -9.96
C GLY A 116 -17.39 -17.06 -9.44
N PRO A 117 -17.47 -17.27 -8.11
CA PRO A 117 -17.52 -18.62 -7.54
C PRO A 117 -18.76 -19.41 -7.99
N PRO A 118 -18.67 -20.74 -8.12
CA PRO A 118 -19.82 -21.58 -8.42
C PRO A 118 -20.87 -21.52 -7.31
N ASN A 119 -22.14 -21.75 -7.64
CA ASN A 119 -23.29 -21.65 -6.73
C ASN A 119 -23.54 -20.25 -6.16
N THR A 120 -23.04 -19.20 -6.83
CA THR A 120 -23.32 -17.80 -6.49
C THR A 120 -24.05 -17.10 -7.63
N HIS A 121 -24.61 -15.91 -7.38
CA HIS A 121 -25.16 -15.08 -8.47
C HIS A 121 -24.10 -14.61 -9.47
N TYR A 122 -22.82 -14.69 -9.09
CA TYR A 122 -21.68 -14.30 -9.91
C TYR A 122 -21.11 -15.46 -10.74
N GLU A 123 -21.61 -16.70 -10.56
CA GLU A 123 -21.10 -17.90 -11.24
C GLU A 123 -20.92 -17.69 -12.77
N GLY A 124 -19.73 -18.03 -13.26
CA GLY A 124 -19.38 -17.88 -14.67
C GLY A 124 -19.13 -16.43 -15.11
N GLY A 125 -19.05 -15.50 -14.17
CA GLY A 125 -18.66 -14.11 -14.41
C GLY A 125 -17.15 -13.94 -14.52
N TYR A 126 -16.73 -12.99 -15.36
CA TYR A 126 -15.34 -12.57 -15.53
C TYR A 126 -15.23 -11.06 -15.28
N PHE A 127 -14.73 -10.67 -14.12
CA PHE A 127 -14.65 -9.28 -13.71
C PHE A 127 -13.20 -8.82 -13.72
N LYS A 128 -12.97 -7.62 -14.25
CA LYS A 128 -11.65 -6.99 -14.25
C LYS A 128 -11.61 -5.89 -13.22
N ALA A 129 -10.54 -5.84 -12.46
CA ALA A 129 -10.22 -4.76 -11.53
C ALA A 129 -8.76 -4.33 -11.71
N ARG A 130 -8.45 -3.15 -11.20
CA ARG A 130 -7.10 -2.60 -11.14
C ARG A 130 -6.76 -2.26 -9.70
N MET A 131 -5.59 -2.72 -9.27
CA MET A 131 -5.00 -2.35 -8.00
C MET A 131 -3.85 -1.38 -8.26
N LYS A 132 -3.87 -0.21 -7.62
CA LYS A 132 -2.82 0.80 -7.76
C LYS A 132 -2.18 1.08 -6.42
N PHE A 133 -0.87 0.91 -6.35
CA PHE A 133 -0.08 1.03 -5.14
C PHE A 133 0.54 2.42 -5.02
N PRO A 134 0.65 2.97 -3.80
CA PRO A 134 1.37 4.21 -3.57
C PRO A 134 2.90 3.94 -3.47
N MET A 135 3.70 4.99 -3.61
CA MET A 135 5.17 4.87 -3.60
C MET A 135 5.74 4.42 -2.24
N ASP A 136 4.99 4.67 -1.16
CA ASP A 136 5.30 4.33 0.22
C ASP A 136 4.61 3.04 0.68
N TYR A 137 4.10 2.20 -0.22
CA TYR A 137 3.58 0.87 0.13
C TYR A 137 4.64 0.04 0.91
N PRO A 138 4.27 -0.68 1.99
CA PRO A 138 2.93 -0.93 2.53
C PRO A 138 2.45 0.07 3.61
N TYR A 139 3.10 1.22 3.79
CA TYR A 139 2.69 2.18 4.82
C TYR A 139 1.34 2.84 4.50
N SER A 140 1.09 3.13 3.22
CA SER A 140 -0.21 3.59 2.73
C SER A 140 -0.93 2.49 1.94
N PRO A 141 -2.28 2.42 2.01
CA PRO A 141 -3.05 1.41 1.32
C PRO A 141 -3.02 1.60 -0.21
N PRO A 142 -3.11 0.51 -0.98
CA PRO A 142 -3.41 0.60 -2.40
C PRO A 142 -4.87 1.02 -2.62
N THR A 143 -5.19 1.41 -3.84
CA THR A 143 -6.58 1.57 -4.29
C THR A 143 -7.01 0.34 -5.07
N PHE A 144 -8.25 -0.10 -4.89
CA PHE A 144 -8.85 -1.20 -5.65
C PHE A 144 -10.10 -0.73 -6.37
N ARG A 145 -10.09 -0.86 -7.70
CA ARG A 145 -11.16 -0.35 -8.55
C ARG A 145 -11.55 -1.37 -9.60
N PHE A 146 -12.83 -1.73 -9.65
CA PHE A 146 -13.39 -2.50 -10.74
C PHE A 146 -13.37 -1.69 -12.04
N LEU A 147 -12.85 -2.30 -13.10
CA LEU A 147 -12.94 -1.81 -14.48
C LEU A 147 -14.27 -2.24 -15.11
N THR A 148 -14.70 -3.48 -14.81
CA THR A 148 -16.04 -3.96 -15.14
C THR A 148 -17.07 -3.23 -14.29
N LYS A 149 -18.18 -2.75 -14.87
CA LYS A 149 -19.22 -2.07 -14.11
C LYS A 149 -19.94 -3.06 -13.17
N MET A 150 -19.90 -2.79 -11.87
CA MET A 150 -20.51 -3.63 -10.83
C MET A 150 -21.72 -2.94 -10.20
N TRP A 151 -22.83 -3.67 -10.05
CA TRP A 151 -23.97 -3.24 -9.26
C TRP A 151 -23.87 -3.91 -7.89
N HIS A 152 -23.45 -3.15 -6.87
CA HIS A 152 -23.16 -3.73 -5.55
C HIS A 152 -23.28 -2.67 -4.44
N PRO A 153 -23.81 -3.01 -3.25
CA PRO A 153 -23.97 -2.06 -2.14
C PRO A 153 -22.68 -1.34 -1.72
N ASN A 154 -21.52 -2.00 -1.85
CA ASN A 154 -20.21 -1.47 -1.41
C ASN A 154 -19.25 -1.11 -2.56
N ILE A 155 -19.75 -0.98 -3.80
CA ILE A 155 -18.95 -0.53 -4.94
C ILE A 155 -19.57 0.77 -5.47
N TYR A 156 -18.74 1.81 -5.57
CA TYR A 156 -19.15 3.10 -6.14
C TYR A 156 -19.36 2.99 -7.66
N GLU A 157 -20.08 3.96 -8.24
CA GLU A 157 -20.32 3.99 -9.69
C GLU A 157 -19.04 4.06 -10.53
N ASN A 158 -17.98 4.64 -9.98
CA ASN A 158 -16.66 4.71 -10.60
C ASN A 158 -15.84 3.40 -10.46
N GLY A 159 -16.41 2.38 -9.81
CA GLY A 159 -15.80 1.07 -9.59
C GLY A 159 -14.95 0.96 -8.32
N ASN A 160 -14.72 2.05 -7.58
CA ASN A 160 -13.95 1.99 -6.34
C ASN A 160 -14.69 1.13 -5.31
N VAL A 161 -13.94 0.29 -4.60
CA VAL A 161 -14.48 -0.56 -3.54
C VAL A 161 -14.39 0.16 -2.20
N CYS A 162 -15.49 0.14 -1.44
CA CYS A 162 -15.56 0.67 -0.09
C CYS A 162 -15.40 -0.48 0.92
N ILE A 163 -14.18 -0.72 1.36
CA ILE A 163 -13.86 -1.67 2.44
C ILE A 163 -12.91 -1.00 3.45
N SER A 164 -13.15 -1.24 4.73
CA SER A 164 -12.46 -0.54 5.82
C SER A 164 -10.94 -0.72 5.77
N ILE A 165 -10.44 -1.88 5.36
CA ILE A 165 -9.01 -2.19 5.27
C ILE A 165 -8.26 -1.38 4.20
N LEU A 166 -8.96 -0.76 3.23
CA LEU A 166 -8.33 0.12 2.24
C LEU A 166 -8.29 1.59 2.70
N HIS A 167 -8.71 1.86 3.94
CA HIS A 167 -8.62 3.18 4.55
C HIS A 167 -7.57 3.19 5.66
N PRO A 168 -6.79 4.29 5.78
CA PRO A 168 -5.91 4.50 6.91
C PRO A 168 -6.65 4.37 8.25
N PRO A 169 -5.94 4.06 9.35
CA PRO A 169 -6.53 4.04 10.67
C PRO A 169 -7.07 5.42 11.03
N VAL A 170 -8.16 5.44 11.80
CA VAL A 170 -8.71 6.66 12.38
C VAL A 170 -8.23 6.73 13.82
N ASP A 171 -7.59 7.84 14.22
CA ASP A 171 -7.18 8.09 15.61
C ASP A 171 -8.39 8.50 16.48
N ASP A 172 -9.46 7.71 16.42
CA ASP A 172 -10.66 7.90 17.24
C ASP A 172 -10.86 6.69 18.16
N PRO A 173 -10.51 6.82 19.46
CA PRO A 173 -10.69 5.77 20.46
C PRO A 173 -12.14 5.30 20.64
N GLN A 174 -13.12 6.09 20.18
CA GLN A 174 -14.54 5.80 20.34
C GLN A 174 -15.19 5.19 19.08
N SER A 175 -14.42 5.04 17.99
CA SER A 175 -14.89 4.42 16.75
C SER A 175 -15.29 2.94 16.93
N GLY A 176 -14.66 2.25 17.90
CA GLY A 176 -14.88 0.82 18.16
C GLY A 176 -14.31 -0.11 17.08
N GLU A 177 -13.52 0.42 16.14
CA GLU A 177 -12.92 -0.34 15.04
C GLU A 177 -11.59 -0.97 15.48
N LEU A 178 -11.37 -2.23 15.10
CA LEU A 178 -10.12 -2.92 15.39
C LEU A 178 -9.00 -2.47 14.44
N PRO A 179 -7.73 -2.43 14.88
CA PRO A 179 -6.60 -2.12 13.99
C PRO A 179 -6.49 -3.04 12.77
N SER A 180 -6.98 -4.28 12.88
CA SER A 180 -7.06 -5.26 11.79
C SER A 180 -8.15 -4.95 10.76
N GLU A 181 -9.15 -4.13 11.12
CA GLU A 181 -10.23 -3.71 10.23
C GLU A 181 -9.83 -2.48 9.39
N ARG A 182 -8.69 -1.87 9.69
CA ARG A 182 -8.11 -0.74 8.96
C ARG A 182 -6.79 -1.13 8.30
N TRP A 183 -6.33 -0.28 7.38
CA TRP A 183 -5.03 -0.47 6.77
C TRP A 183 -3.93 -0.34 7.82
N ASN A 184 -2.98 -1.27 7.78
CA ASN A 184 -1.73 -1.17 8.51
C ASN A 184 -0.63 -1.90 7.72
N PRO A 185 0.66 -1.64 7.97
CA PRO A 185 1.75 -2.21 7.17
C PRO A 185 1.91 -3.74 7.23
N THR A 186 1.14 -4.44 8.07
CA THR A 186 1.11 -5.92 8.11
C THR A 186 0.07 -6.52 7.15
N GLN A 187 -0.87 -5.70 6.67
CA GLN A 187 -1.80 -6.08 5.61
C GLN A 187 -1.05 -6.23 4.28
N ASN A 188 -1.58 -7.07 3.40
CA ASN A 188 -0.97 -7.38 2.11
C ASN A 188 -2.05 -7.58 1.04
N VAL A 189 -1.63 -7.77 -0.21
CA VAL A 189 -2.55 -7.95 -1.33
C VAL A 189 -3.45 -9.17 -1.13
N ARG A 190 -2.94 -10.28 -0.57
CA ARG A 190 -3.77 -11.48 -0.30
C ARG A 190 -4.92 -11.16 0.63
N THR A 191 -4.69 -10.43 1.73
CA THR A 191 -5.77 -10.05 2.67
C THR A 191 -6.80 -9.13 2.02
N ILE A 192 -6.37 -8.23 1.12
CA ILE A 192 -7.30 -7.41 0.33
C ILE A 192 -8.20 -8.28 -0.55
N LEU A 193 -7.62 -9.23 -1.31
CA LEU A 193 -8.40 -10.06 -2.23
C LEU A 193 -9.43 -10.92 -1.48
N LEU A 194 -9.03 -11.54 -0.36
CA LEU A 194 -9.96 -12.30 0.49
C LEU A 194 -11.08 -11.42 1.06
N SER A 195 -10.77 -10.18 1.44
CA SER A 195 -11.76 -9.22 1.92
C SER A 195 -12.73 -8.79 0.82
N VAL A 196 -12.26 -8.65 -0.43
CA VAL A 196 -13.13 -8.37 -1.58
C VAL A 196 -14.08 -9.54 -1.85
N ILE A 197 -13.63 -10.80 -1.76
CA ILE A 197 -14.51 -11.97 -1.88
C ILE A 197 -15.59 -11.95 -0.81
N SER A 198 -15.19 -11.74 0.44
CA SER A 198 -16.11 -11.67 1.58
C SER A 198 -17.17 -10.59 1.35
N LEU A 199 -16.75 -9.39 0.92
CA LEU A 199 -17.66 -8.28 0.64
C LEU A 199 -18.64 -8.57 -0.50
N LEU A 200 -18.20 -9.26 -1.57
CA LEU A 200 -19.07 -9.61 -2.70
C LEU A 200 -20.13 -10.65 -2.30
N ASN A 201 -19.82 -11.53 -1.36
CA ASN A 201 -20.75 -12.53 -0.85
C ASN A 201 -21.70 -11.95 0.23
N GLU A 202 -21.17 -11.12 1.11
CA GLU A 202 -21.89 -10.51 2.23
C GLU A 202 -21.72 -8.99 2.22
N PRO A 203 -22.56 -8.27 1.45
CA PRO A 203 -22.48 -6.82 1.37
C PRO A 203 -22.79 -6.15 2.72
N ASN A 204 -21.99 -5.14 3.08
CA ASN A 204 -22.27 -4.29 4.24
C ASN A 204 -23.34 -3.26 3.89
N THR A 205 -24.54 -3.44 4.45
CA THR A 205 -25.68 -2.53 4.22
C THR A 205 -25.75 -1.34 5.18
N SER A 206 -24.95 -1.33 6.25
CA SER A 206 -24.95 -0.27 7.27
C SER A 206 -24.26 1.00 6.78
N SER A 207 -23.20 0.84 5.98
CA SER A 207 -22.48 1.95 5.34
C SER A 207 -22.27 1.63 3.84
N PRO A 208 -23.31 1.77 3.01
CA PRO A 208 -23.23 1.44 1.59
C PRO A 208 -22.56 2.56 0.78
N ALA A 209 -21.75 2.17 -0.20
CA ALA A 209 -21.23 3.05 -1.24
C ALA A 209 -22.30 3.38 -2.30
N ASN A 210 -23.19 2.42 -2.58
CA ASN A 210 -24.32 2.56 -3.48
C ASN A 210 -25.62 2.28 -2.70
N VAL A 211 -26.34 3.36 -2.38
CA VAL A 211 -27.55 3.32 -1.56
C VAL A 211 -28.67 2.55 -2.26
N ASP A 212 -28.86 2.73 -3.56
CA ASP A 212 -29.90 2.07 -4.34
C ASP A 212 -29.67 0.56 -4.41
N ALA A 213 -28.44 0.14 -4.69
CA ALA A 213 -28.06 -1.27 -4.67
C ALA A 213 -28.25 -1.88 -3.28
N SER A 214 -27.93 -1.13 -2.20
CA SER A 214 -28.12 -1.56 -0.82
C SER A 214 -29.60 -1.76 -0.46
N VAL A 215 -30.48 -0.84 -0.85
CA VAL A 215 -31.93 -0.97 -0.66
C VAL A 215 -32.47 -2.20 -1.40
N MET A 216 -32.05 -2.38 -2.65
CA MET A 216 -32.49 -3.51 -3.48
C MET A 216 -31.98 -4.86 -2.94
N TYR A 217 -30.73 -4.90 -2.47
CA TYR A 217 -30.15 -6.08 -1.82
C TYR A 217 -30.92 -6.46 -0.55
N ARG A 218 -31.25 -5.49 0.31
CA ARG A 218 -32.06 -5.75 1.52
C ARG A 218 -33.43 -6.33 1.18
N LYS A 219 -34.13 -5.76 0.19
CA LYS A 219 -35.42 -6.30 -0.29
C LYS A 219 -35.30 -7.74 -0.79
N TRP A 220 -34.29 -8.02 -1.61
CA TRP A 220 -34.00 -9.37 -2.10
C TRP A 220 -33.75 -10.35 -0.95
N ARG A 221 -32.87 -10.00 0.01
CA ARG A 221 -32.53 -10.81 1.18
C ARG A 221 -33.74 -11.06 2.07
N ASP A 222 -34.46 -10.01 2.44
CA ASP A 222 -35.58 -10.08 3.39
C ASP A 222 -36.78 -10.85 2.79
N SER A 223 -36.93 -10.81 1.46
CA SER A 223 -37.91 -11.62 0.72
C SER A 223 -37.52 -13.09 0.55
N LYS A 224 -36.31 -13.49 1.00
CA LYS A 224 -35.70 -14.81 0.78
C LYS A 224 -35.59 -15.16 -0.72
N GLY A 225 -35.22 -14.18 -1.54
CA GLY A 225 -35.03 -14.33 -2.98
C GLY A 225 -36.32 -14.36 -3.82
N LYS A 226 -37.47 -14.03 -3.23
CA LYS A 226 -38.74 -13.89 -4.00
C LYS A 226 -38.74 -12.65 -4.87
N ASP A 227 -38.22 -11.54 -4.35
CA ASP A 227 -37.90 -10.37 -5.16
C ASP A 227 -36.64 -10.71 -5.97
N ARG A 228 -36.75 -10.68 -7.30
CA ARG A 228 -35.68 -11.11 -8.20
C ARG A 228 -34.90 -9.94 -8.79
N GLU A 229 -35.29 -8.70 -8.51
CA GLU A 229 -34.75 -7.51 -9.19
C GLU A 229 -33.22 -7.43 -9.04
N TYR A 230 -32.72 -7.56 -7.81
CA TYR A 230 -31.28 -7.55 -7.52
C TYR A 230 -30.55 -8.66 -8.28
N ALA A 231 -31.00 -9.90 -8.12
CA ALA A 231 -30.37 -11.08 -8.71
C ALA A 231 -30.39 -11.03 -10.26
N GLU A 232 -31.44 -10.45 -10.86
CA GLU A 232 -31.54 -10.28 -12.30
C GLU A 232 -30.52 -9.26 -12.85
N ILE A 233 -30.26 -8.17 -12.12
CA ILE A 233 -29.22 -7.21 -12.50
C ILE A 233 -27.85 -7.89 -12.46
N ILE A 234 -27.54 -8.63 -11.39
CA ILE A 234 -26.27 -9.36 -11.27
C ILE A 234 -26.13 -10.37 -12.41
N ARG A 235 -27.17 -11.17 -12.72
CA ARG A 235 -27.13 -12.11 -13.85
C ARG A 235 -26.90 -11.43 -15.18
N LYS A 236 -27.51 -10.26 -15.43
CA LYS A 236 -27.28 -9.48 -16.66
C LYS A 236 -25.82 -9.03 -16.75
N GLN A 237 -25.23 -8.58 -15.64
CA GLN A 237 -23.81 -8.20 -15.59
C GLN A 237 -22.90 -9.39 -15.87
N VAL A 238 -23.13 -10.53 -15.21
CA VAL A 238 -22.38 -11.77 -15.46
C VAL A 238 -22.43 -12.18 -16.94
N VAL A 239 -23.61 -12.17 -17.56
CA VAL A 239 -23.74 -12.50 -18.98
C VAL A 239 -22.97 -11.52 -19.87
N ALA A 240 -22.99 -10.23 -19.54
CA ALA A 240 -22.23 -9.23 -20.29
C ALA A 240 -20.71 -9.47 -20.25
N THR A 241 -20.19 -9.99 -19.13
CA THR A 241 -18.75 -10.28 -18.99
C THR A 241 -18.24 -11.40 -19.89
N LYS A 242 -19.12 -12.27 -20.40
CA LYS A 242 -18.73 -13.37 -21.31
C LYS A 242 -18.05 -12.84 -22.58
N ALA A 243 -18.59 -11.76 -23.14
CA ALA A 243 -18.00 -11.12 -24.31
C ALA A 243 -16.63 -10.48 -24.02
N GLU A 244 -16.36 -10.09 -22.77
CA GLU A 244 -15.04 -9.63 -22.33
C GLU A 244 -14.08 -10.80 -22.16
N ALA A 245 -14.54 -11.91 -21.57
CA ALA A 245 -13.74 -13.13 -21.44
C ALA A 245 -13.31 -13.69 -22.80
N ASP A 246 -14.22 -13.74 -23.77
CA ASP A 246 -13.94 -14.19 -25.13
C ASP A 246 -12.92 -13.29 -25.84
N ARG A 247 -13.03 -11.97 -25.63
CA ARG A 247 -12.09 -10.99 -26.21
C ARG A 247 -10.68 -11.15 -25.66
N ASP A 248 -10.56 -11.42 -24.37
CA ASP A 248 -9.29 -11.60 -23.68
C ASP A 248 -8.77 -13.06 -23.79
N GLY A 249 -9.51 -13.94 -24.47
CA GLY A 249 -9.16 -15.36 -24.65
C GLY A 249 -9.15 -16.16 -23.34
N VAL A 250 -9.93 -15.74 -22.34
CA VAL A 250 -9.94 -16.32 -21.00
C VAL A 250 -11.06 -17.37 -20.89
N LYS A 251 -10.70 -18.60 -20.57
CA LYS A 251 -11.66 -19.65 -20.23
C LYS A 251 -12.10 -19.49 -18.76
N VAL A 252 -13.36 -19.13 -18.54
CA VAL A 252 -13.94 -18.96 -17.20
C VAL A 252 -14.20 -20.33 -16.56
N PRO A 253 -13.73 -20.58 -15.31
CA PRO A 253 -14.04 -21.80 -14.59
C PRO A 253 -15.53 -21.85 -14.23
N THR A 254 -16.17 -23.00 -14.46
CA THR A 254 -17.61 -23.17 -14.17
C THR A 254 -17.88 -24.24 -13.13
N THR A 255 -16.88 -25.09 -12.85
CA THR A 255 -16.98 -26.14 -11.83
C THR A 255 -16.12 -25.79 -10.63
N LEU A 256 -16.47 -26.31 -9.46
CA LEU A 256 -15.67 -26.14 -8.24
C LEU A 256 -14.24 -26.66 -8.41
N ALA A 257 -14.06 -27.77 -9.13
CA ALA A 257 -12.74 -28.34 -9.40
C ALA A 257 -11.86 -27.48 -10.31
N GLU A 258 -12.47 -26.70 -11.21
CA GLU A 258 -11.74 -25.70 -12.03
C GLU A 258 -11.48 -24.41 -11.25
N TYR A 259 -12.38 -24.04 -10.33
CA TYR A 259 -12.29 -22.82 -9.54
C TYR A 259 -11.24 -22.93 -8.40
N CYS A 260 -11.25 -24.04 -7.67
CA CYS A 260 -10.29 -24.31 -6.60
C CYS A 260 -8.97 -24.76 -7.22
N VAL A 261 -7.97 -23.88 -7.19
CA VAL A 261 -6.62 -24.23 -7.61
C VAL A 261 -6.11 -25.26 -6.62
N ARG A 262 -5.78 -26.48 -7.09
CA ARG A 262 -5.10 -27.47 -6.26
C ARG A 262 -3.78 -26.87 -5.78
N THR A 263 -3.74 -26.37 -4.55
CA THR A 263 -2.48 -26.21 -3.83
C THR A 263 -1.86 -27.60 -3.80
N ARG A 264 -0.67 -27.74 -4.40
CA ARG A 264 0.13 -28.95 -4.19
C ARG A 264 0.47 -28.98 -2.72
N ILE A 265 -0.24 -29.78 -1.94
CA ILE A 265 0.31 -30.30 -0.70
C ILE A 265 1.56 -31.08 -1.13
N PRO A 266 2.78 -30.72 -0.69
CA PRO A 266 3.93 -31.58 -0.89
C PRO A 266 3.51 -32.97 -0.42
N ALA A 267 3.67 -34.00 -1.26
CA ALA A 267 3.34 -35.35 -0.85
C ALA A 267 3.99 -35.60 0.53
N PRO A 268 3.29 -36.20 1.51
CA PRO A 268 3.97 -36.65 2.71
C PRO A 268 5.07 -37.60 2.23
N ASP A 269 6.31 -37.15 2.32
CA ASP A 269 7.45 -38.00 2.08
C ASP A 269 7.37 -39.09 3.13
N GLU A 270 7.26 -40.34 2.68
CA GLU A 270 7.27 -41.48 3.59
C GLU A 270 8.67 -41.57 4.22
N GLY A 271 8.79 -40.98 5.41
CA GLY A 271 9.84 -41.33 6.35
C GLY A 271 10.85 -40.22 6.64
N SER A 272 10.57 -39.44 7.68
CA SER A 272 11.35 -39.47 8.92
C SER A 272 10.79 -38.44 9.88
N ASP A 273 10.38 -38.89 11.06
CA ASP A 273 10.10 -38.05 12.23
C ASP A 273 11.31 -37.15 12.51
N ILE A 274 11.22 -35.85 12.18
CA ILE A 274 12.17 -34.85 12.66
C ILE A 274 11.57 -34.23 13.91
N PHE A 275 11.96 -34.87 15.01
CA PHE A 275 11.80 -34.45 16.38
C PHE A 275 12.24 -32.99 16.56
N TYR A 276 11.50 -32.28 17.41
CA TYR A 276 11.94 -31.01 18.00
C TYR A 276 13.26 -31.25 18.75
N ASP A 277 14.37 -30.75 18.22
CA ASP A 277 15.61 -30.58 18.99
C ASP A 277 16.39 -29.37 18.44
N TYR A 278 16.07 -28.21 19.01
CA TYR A 278 16.97 -27.05 18.97
C TYR A 278 16.78 -26.23 20.24
N TYR A 279 17.30 -26.76 21.35
CA TYR A 279 17.84 -26.00 22.47
C TYR A 279 18.85 -26.92 23.17
N ASP A 280 20.06 -26.95 22.64
CA ASP A 280 21.23 -27.56 23.29
C ASP A 280 22.36 -26.52 23.16
N ASP A 281 22.38 -25.58 24.11
CA ASP A 281 23.54 -24.75 24.44
C ASP A 281 23.91 -25.14 25.89
N ASP A 282 24.63 -26.26 26.01
CA ASP A 282 25.47 -26.57 27.16
C ASP A 282 26.73 -25.68 27.06
N ASP A 283 26.81 -24.63 27.89
CA ASP A 283 28.07 -23.96 28.23
C ASP A 283 28.41 -24.30 29.70
N ASP A 284 29.27 -25.31 29.82
CA ASP A 284 30.39 -25.48 30.77
C ASP A 284 30.16 -25.25 32.28
N VAL A 285 30.11 -26.39 32.98
CA VAL A 285 30.35 -26.52 34.41
C VAL A 285 31.87 -26.65 34.64
N ASP A 286 32.52 -25.56 35.06
CA ASP A 286 33.84 -25.63 35.70
C ASP A 286 33.68 -25.52 37.23
N ASP A 287 34.15 -26.57 37.90
CA ASP A 287 34.27 -26.76 39.34
C ASP A 287 35.52 -26.04 39.86
N ASP A 288 35.37 -25.05 40.75
CA ASP A 288 36.42 -24.71 41.72
C ASP A 288 35.83 -23.94 42.94
N ASN A 289 35.59 -24.68 44.01
CA ASN A 289 36.04 -24.42 45.39
C ASN A 289 36.17 -22.96 45.90
N SER A 290 35.47 -22.64 47.00
CA SER A 290 35.83 -21.74 48.14
C SER A 290 34.57 -20.98 48.64
N GLU A 291 33.91 -21.44 49.70
CA GLU A 291 34.06 -20.99 51.10
C GLU A 291 33.32 -19.68 51.44
N CYS A 292 32.36 -19.80 52.38
CA CYS A 292 31.82 -18.81 53.33
C CYS A 292 31.18 -17.50 52.78
N CYS A 293 30.08 -16.94 53.29
CA CYS A 293 29.66 -16.75 54.68
C CYS A 293 28.13 -16.63 54.81
N TYR A 294 27.67 -16.94 56.02
CA TYR A 294 26.42 -16.54 56.67
C TYR A 294 25.96 -15.12 56.30
N ASP A 295 24.65 -14.92 56.17
CA ASP A 295 23.91 -14.13 57.16
C ASP A 295 22.40 -14.44 57.04
N GLU A 296 21.86 -14.91 58.17
CA GLU A 296 20.45 -14.95 58.51
C GLU A 296 19.94 -13.50 58.60
N ASP A 297 18.76 -13.22 58.05
CA ASP A 297 17.93 -12.11 58.51
C ASP A 297 16.46 -12.55 58.43
N ASP A 298 15.98 -13.02 59.59
CA ASP A 298 14.72 -12.69 60.28
C ASP A 298 13.42 -12.67 59.46
N GLU A 299 12.55 -13.68 59.63
CA GLU A 299 11.50 -13.80 60.67
C GLU A 299 10.18 -13.07 60.35
N ASP A 300 9.15 -13.90 60.17
CA ASP A 300 7.73 -13.78 60.52
C ASP A 300 7.13 -12.40 60.83
N ASP A 301 6.00 -12.06 60.18
CA ASP A 301 4.78 -11.69 60.94
C ASP A 301 3.48 -11.74 60.11
N SER A 302 2.46 -12.34 60.73
CA SER A 302 1.01 -12.22 60.50
C SER A 302 0.45 -12.80 59.19
N GLY A 303 -0.53 -13.70 59.19
CA GLY A 303 -1.62 -13.88 60.14
C GLY A 303 -2.92 -13.93 59.34
N ASN A 304 -3.33 -15.14 58.98
CA ASN A 304 -4.63 -15.46 58.40
C ASN A 304 -5.71 -15.37 59.48
N GLU A 305 -6.87 -14.74 59.22
CA GLU A 305 -8.16 -15.24 59.70
C GLU A 305 -9.37 -14.58 59.00
N GLU A 306 -10.35 -15.44 58.72
CA GLU A 306 -11.68 -15.21 58.17
C GLU A 306 -12.56 -14.29 59.04
N SER A 307 -13.41 -13.49 58.39
CA SER A 307 -14.88 -13.43 58.60
C SER A 307 -15.54 -12.46 57.62
#